data_AF-A0AAP2GUZ1-F1
#
_entry.id   AF-A0AAP2GUZ1-F1
#
_cell.length_a   1.000
_cell.length_b   1.000
_cell.length_c   1.000
_cell.angle_alpha   90.00
_cell.angle_beta   90.00
_cell.angle_gamma   90.00
#
_symmetry.space_group_name_H-M   'P 1'
#
loop_
_entity.id
_entity.type
_entity.pdbx_description
1 polymer ?
#
loop_
_entity_poly.entity_id
_entity_poly.type
_entity_poly.pdbx_seq_one_letter_code
_entity_poly.pdbx_strand_id
1 'polypeptide(L)'
;MKPISISESDKITFRDFNEGNSVQVRVSVPESEVKTYAKGTSVKIVYEGQEAAARIVSEPLVVSGTTGPGERLLSLIVEKA
;
A
#
# COMPACT_ATOMS: atom_id res chain seq x y z
N MET A 1 4.43 -5.74 -12.21
CA MET A 1 4.26 -5.01 -10.94
C MET A 1 2.86 -4.44 -10.89
N LYS A 2 2.12 -4.61 -9.79
CA LYS A 2 0.75 -4.06 -9.64
C LYS A 2 0.82 -2.64 -9.07
N PRO A 3 0.05 -1.67 -9.63
CA PRO A 3 -0.03 -0.32 -9.09
C PRO A 3 -0.95 -0.26 -7.86
N ILE A 4 -0.56 0.54 -6.88
CA ILE A 4 -1.33 0.86 -5.67
C ILE A 4 -1.58 2.36 -5.66
N SER A 5 -2.84 2.76 -5.63
CA SER A 5 -3.25 4.16 -5.46
C SER A 5 -3.40 4.49 -3.97
N ILE A 6 -2.78 5.58 -3.51
CA ILE A 6 -2.85 6.05 -2.12
C ILE A 6 -3.77 7.27 -2.01
N SER A 7 -4.46 7.42 -0.88
CA SER A 7 -5.37 8.54 -0.61
C SER A 7 -4.63 9.84 -0.26
N GLU A 8 -5.28 11.02 -0.41
CA GLU A 8 -4.68 12.31 -0.03
C GLU A 8 -4.36 12.43 1.47
N SER A 9 -4.99 11.61 2.32
CA SER A 9 -4.69 11.54 3.75
C SER A 9 -3.30 10.97 4.03
N ASP A 10 -2.79 10.15 3.10
CA ASP A 10 -1.49 9.47 3.19
C ASP A 10 -0.38 10.27 2.45
N LYS A 11 -0.67 11.52 2.05
CA LYS A 11 0.23 12.44 1.34
C LYS A 11 1.52 12.75 2.11
N ILE A 12 1.47 12.68 3.44
CA ILE A 12 2.63 12.90 4.32
C ILE A 12 3.62 11.74 4.17
N THR A 13 3.12 10.52 4.01
CA THR A 13 3.95 9.31 4.01
C THR A 13 4.72 9.10 2.71
N PHE A 14 4.26 9.63 1.56
CA PHE A 14 5.00 9.53 0.29
C PHE A 14 6.21 10.48 0.23
N ARG A 15 6.14 11.66 0.88
CA ARG A 15 7.25 12.63 0.91
C ARG A 15 8.47 12.11 1.69
N ASP A 16 8.22 11.25 2.68
CA ASP A 16 9.24 10.63 3.53
C ASP A 16 9.70 9.25 3.00
N PHE A 17 9.21 8.83 1.82
CA PHE A 17 9.54 7.57 1.17
C PHE A 17 10.94 7.59 0.53
N ASN A 18 11.96 7.67 1.39
CA ASN A 18 13.38 7.56 1.05
C ASN A 18 13.93 6.17 1.39
N GLU A 19 15.03 5.77 0.75
CA GLU A 19 15.73 4.52 1.10
C GLU A 19 16.05 4.49 2.60
N GLY A 20 15.71 3.38 3.26
CA GLY A 20 15.89 3.20 4.70
C GLY A 20 14.70 3.59 5.59
N ASN A 21 13.64 4.19 5.02
CA ASN A 21 12.41 4.51 5.76
C ASN A 21 11.24 3.61 5.32
N SER A 22 10.66 2.90 6.30
CA SER A 22 9.39 2.21 6.19
C SER A 22 8.23 3.20 6.27
N VAL A 23 7.24 3.03 5.39
CA VAL A 23 6.06 3.89 5.29
C VAL A 23 4.81 3.04 5.39
N GLN A 24 3.84 3.49 6.20
CA GLN A 24 2.52 2.88 6.26
C GLN A 24 1.62 3.47 5.17
N VAL A 25 1.04 2.61 4.35
CA VAL A 25 0.08 2.97 3.30
C VAL A 25 -1.25 2.25 3.52
N ARG A 26 -2.36 2.93 3.24
CA ARG A 26 -3.69 2.35 3.27
C ARG A 26 -4.22 2.22 1.85
N VAL A 27 -4.70 1.03 1.52
CA VAL A 27 -5.06 0.68 0.15
C VAL A 27 -6.41 -0.03 0.15
N SER A 28 -7.32 0.42 -0.71
CA SER A 28 -8.57 -0.29 -0.94
C SER A 28 -8.34 -1.35 -2.01
N VAL A 29 -8.61 -2.61 -1.71
CA VAL A 29 -8.45 -3.71 -2.67
C VAL A 29 -9.67 -4.64 -2.62
N PRO A 30 -9.99 -5.35 -3.71
CA PRO A 30 -11.00 -6.40 -3.69
C PRO A 30 -10.65 -7.49 -2.67
N GLU A 31 -11.66 -8.05 -1.99
CA GLU A 31 -11.46 -9.10 -0.97
C GLU A 31 -10.69 -10.33 -1.51
N SER A 32 -10.91 -10.68 -2.78
CA SER A 32 -10.20 -11.75 -3.47
C SER A 32 -8.71 -11.49 -3.65
N GLU A 33 -8.29 -10.21 -3.66
CA GLU A 33 -6.90 -9.81 -3.88
C GLU A 33 -6.11 -9.61 -2.59
N VAL A 34 -6.75 -9.62 -1.42
CA VAL A 34 -6.08 -9.39 -0.12
C VAL A 34 -4.86 -10.29 0.09
N LYS A 35 -4.99 -11.58 -0.26
CA LYS A 35 -3.90 -12.56 -0.13
C LYS A 35 -2.69 -12.28 -1.02
N THR A 36 -2.84 -11.43 -2.04
CA THR A 36 -1.74 -11.08 -2.96
C THR A 36 -0.81 -10.00 -2.38
N TYR A 37 -1.23 -9.27 -1.34
CA TYR A 37 -0.47 -8.22 -0.67
C TYR A 37 0.29 -8.75 0.57
N ALA A 38 0.95 -9.89 0.43
CA ALA A 38 1.74 -10.50 1.50
C ALA A 38 3.12 -9.84 1.69
N LYS A 39 3.73 -10.07 2.86
CA LYS A 39 5.12 -9.67 3.13
C LYS A 39 6.08 -10.24 2.08
N GLY A 40 7.00 -9.40 1.62
CA GLY A 40 7.99 -9.72 0.59
C GLY A 40 7.52 -9.44 -0.84
N THR A 41 6.22 -9.20 -1.06
CA THR A 41 5.69 -8.84 -2.37
C THR A 41 6.20 -7.47 -2.81
N SER A 42 6.73 -7.42 -4.05
CA SER A 42 7.08 -6.15 -4.70
C SER A 42 5.82 -5.47 -5.27
N VAL A 43 5.63 -4.21 -4.93
CA VAL A 43 4.50 -3.39 -5.33
C VAL A 43 4.99 -2.09 -5.99
N LYS A 44 4.09 -1.43 -6.72
CA LYS A 44 4.36 -0.13 -7.33
C LYS A 44 3.41 0.88 -6.70
N ILE A 45 3.95 1.87 -6.01
CA ILE A 45 3.16 2.94 -5.42
C ILE A 45 2.95 4.01 -6.48
N VAL A 46 1.71 4.42 -6.72
CA VAL A 46 1.34 5.47 -7.67
C VAL A 46 0.64 6.59 -6.90
N TYR A 47 1.23 7.80 -6.93
CA TYR A 47 0.70 8.96 -6.24
C TYR A 47 0.94 10.24 -7.05
N GLU A 48 -0.11 11.01 -7.35
CA GLU A 48 -0.05 12.26 -8.13
C GLU A 48 0.77 12.16 -9.44
N GLY A 49 0.69 11.01 -10.12
CA GLY A 49 1.42 10.75 -11.37
C GLY A 49 2.89 10.35 -11.18
N GLN A 50 3.37 10.30 -9.93
CA GLN A 50 4.66 9.73 -9.58
C GLN A 50 4.53 8.24 -9.27
N GLU A 51 5.57 7.50 -9.61
CA GLU A 51 5.63 6.05 -9.44
C GLU A 51 6.89 5.67 -8.67
N ALA A 52 6.74 4.85 -7.64
CA ALA A 52 7.85 4.32 -6.87
C ALA A 52 7.78 2.79 -6.76
N ALA A 53 8.91 2.13 -6.99
CA ALA A 53 9.05 0.71 -6.68
C ALA A 53 9.17 0.53 -5.18
N ALA A 54 8.44 -0.44 -4.64
CA ALA A 54 8.42 -0.72 -3.21
C ALA A 54 8.30 -2.22 -2.94
N ARG A 55 8.60 -2.61 -1.70
CA ARG A 55 8.38 -3.97 -1.19
C ARG A 55 7.59 -3.90 0.10
N ILE A 56 6.60 -4.79 0.26
CA ILE A 56 5.88 -4.95 1.51
C ILE A 56 6.80 -5.64 2.52
N VAL A 57 7.00 -5.01 3.69
CA VAL A 57 7.93 -5.51 4.73
C VAL A 57 7.22 -6.03 5.98
N SER A 58 5.92 -5.75 6.12
CA SER A 58 5.07 -6.27 7.19
C SER A 58 3.99 -7.21 6.68
N GLU A 59 3.42 -8.00 7.58
CA GLU A 59 2.15 -8.67 7.30
C GLU A 59 1.05 -7.62 7.05
N PRO A 60 0.15 -7.84 6.08
CA PRO A 60 -0.95 -6.93 5.80
C PRO A 60 -1.95 -6.95 6.96
N LEU A 61 -2.33 -5.78 7.45
CA LEU A 61 -3.39 -5.65 8.44
C LEU A 61 -4.69 -5.28 7.72
N VAL A 62 -5.70 -6.13 7.86
CA VAL A 62 -7.06 -5.82 7.41
C VAL A 62 -7.67 -4.85 8.41
N VAL A 63 -7.87 -3.61 7.98
CA VAL A 63 -8.56 -2.61 8.80
C VAL A 63 -10.05 -2.92 8.70
N SER A 64 -10.72 -3.08 9.85
CA SER A 64 -12.17 -3.29 9.89
C SER A 64 -12.90 -2.07 9.33
N GLY A 65 -13.13 -2.09 8.03
CA GLY A 65 -13.78 -1.04 7.26
C GLY A 65 -13.92 -1.50 5.81
N THR A 66 -15.15 -1.53 5.31
CA THR A 66 -15.41 -1.68 3.88
C THR A 66 -15.44 -0.30 3.27
N THR A 67 -14.51 -0.04 2.36
CA THR A 67 -14.48 1.14 1.50
C THR A 67 -15.54 1.08 0.40
N GLY A 68 -16.07 -0.11 0.12
CA GLY A 68 -17.20 -0.38 -0.78
C GLY A 68 -17.66 -1.85 -0.71
N PRO A 69 -18.71 -2.24 -1.45
CA PRO A 69 -19.17 -3.63 -1.51
C PRO A 69 -18.07 -4.53 -2.10
N GLY A 70 -17.56 -5.47 -1.31
CA GLY A 70 -16.51 -6.41 -1.76
C GLY A 70 -15.08 -5.86 -1.70
N GLU A 71 -14.89 -4.65 -1.19
CA GLU A 71 -13.57 -4.06 -0.96
C GLU A 71 -13.14 -4.15 0.51
N ARG A 72 -11.85 -4.34 0.72
CA ARG A 72 -11.20 -4.35 2.03
C ARG A 72 -10.14 -3.25 2.05
N LEU A 73 -10.14 -2.47 3.12
CA LEU A 73 -9.06 -1.55 3.41
C LEU A 73 -7.90 -2.32 4.06
N LEU A 74 -6.75 -2.33 3.40
CA LEU A 74 -5.52 -2.90 3.94
C LEU A 74 -4.58 -1.80 4.40
N SER A 75 -3.94 -2.04 5.53
CA SER A 75 -2.79 -1.28 5.99
C SER A 75 -1.53 -2.08 5.73
N LEU A 76 -0.63 -1.54 4.90
CA LEU A 76 0.62 -2.16 4.51
C LEU A 76 1.79 -1.29 4.98
N ILE A 77 2.87 -1.91 5.42
CA ILE A 77 4.15 -1.22 5.60
C ILE A 77 5.04 -1.58 4.41
N VAL A 78 5.49 -0.55 3.71
CA VAL A 78 6.27 -0.66 2.48
C VAL A 78 7.59 0.10 2.61
N GLU A 79 8.63 -0.44 1.99
CA GLU A 79 9.95 0.19 1.86
C GLU A 79 10.31 0.38 0.39
N LYS A 80 11.07 1.42 0.09
CA LYS A 80 11.57 1.68 -1.25
C LYS A 80 12.51 0.55 -1.68
N ALA A 81 12.31 0.03 -2.89
CA ALA A 81 13.06 -1.09 -3.46
C ALA A 81 13.92 -0.67 -4.65
#